data_AF-A0A9D9LG06-F1
#
_entry.id   AF-A0A9D9LG06-F1
#
_cell.length_a   1.000
_cell.length_b   1.000
_cell.length_c   1.000
_cell.angle_alpha   90.00
_cell.angle_beta   90.00
_cell.angle_gamma   90.00
#
_symmetry.space_group_name_H-M   'P 1'
#
loop_
_entity.id
_entity.type
_entity.pdbx_description
1 polymer ?
#
loop_
_entity_poly.entity_id
_entity_poly.type
_entity_poly.pdbx_seq_one_letter_code
_entity_poly.pdbx_strand_id
1 'polypeptide(L)'
;MGAHVIKVGLSPILIDLVERGLVTAVALNGACAVHDFELATAGFTSEDVEAQLSEGDFGMAEETGRVLNEAALDGARRGVGFGRAVGDRLLAMRPPHLAHSLLAACARLDVPCTVHVALGTDIVHMHPRCDGAAVGATTHRDFRLLAAVVADLGDGGVYLNVGSAVLLPEVFLKALTLSRNLGRRVQDFVTANLDFIQHYRPTQNVVRRPVAKGGRGYALTGHHELLVPLLAAVLIEGMDA
;
A
#
# COMPACT_ATOMS: atom_id res chain seq x y z
N MET A 1 3.34 -0.37 2.22
CA MET A 1 2.71 -0.18 3.53
C MET A 1 1.71 -1.28 3.85
N GLY A 2 1.70 -1.76 5.09
CA GLY A 2 0.63 -2.62 5.61
C GLY A 2 -0.50 -1.83 6.26
N ALA A 3 -1.65 -2.50 6.39
CA ALA A 3 -2.93 -1.94 6.85
C ALA A 3 -2.91 -1.19 8.18
N HIS A 4 -2.03 -1.59 9.12
CA HIS A 4 -2.01 -1.01 10.46
C HIS A 4 -1.78 0.51 10.44
N VAL A 5 -0.99 1.02 9.50
CA VAL A 5 -0.69 2.45 9.35
C VAL A 5 -1.95 3.26 9.04
N ILE A 6 -2.85 2.72 8.20
CA ILE A 6 -4.14 3.35 7.89
C ILE A 6 -5.07 3.21 9.10
N LYS A 7 -5.13 2.02 9.71
CA LYS A 7 -5.96 1.74 10.88
C LYS A 7 -5.72 2.70 12.04
N VAL A 8 -4.47 3.08 12.29
CA VAL A 8 -4.11 4.02 13.38
C VAL A 8 -4.19 5.49 12.98
N GLY A 9 -4.82 5.81 11.84
CA GLY A 9 -5.17 7.17 11.46
C GLY A 9 -4.05 7.98 10.83
N LEU A 10 -3.01 7.34 10.28
CA LEU A 10 -1.86 8.05 9.70
C LEU A 10 -2.06 8.47 8.23
N SER A 11 -3.20 8.14 7.61
CA SER A 11 -3.50 8.51 6.23
C SER A 11 -3.33 10.02 5.94
N PRO A 12 -3.80 10.96 6.79
CA PRO A 12 -3.62 12.40 6.51
C PRO A 12 -2.15 12.83 6.38
N ILE A 13 -1.24 12.23 7.15
CA ILE A 13 0.20 12.52 7.08
C ILE A 13 0.77 12.00 5.76
N LEU A 14 0.38 10.79 5.36
CA LEU A 14 0.82 10.22 4.08
C LEU A 14 0.27 11.03 2.89
N ILE A 15 -0.97 11.49 2.97
CA ILE A 15 -1.58 12.36 1.96
C ILE A 15 -0.82 13.68 1.85
N ASP A 16 -0.47 14.34 2.96
CA ASP A 16 0.35 15.57 2.94
C ASP A 16 1.72 15.32 2.28
N LEU A 17 2.39 14.20 2.57
CA LEU A 17 3.64 13.84 1.90
C LEU A 17 3.47 13.60 0.38
N VAL A 18 2.34 13.02 -0.05
CA VAL A 18 2.00 12.85 -1.47
C VAL A 18 1.72 14.21 -2.12
N GLU A 19 0.96 15.09 -1.45
CA GLU A 19 0.64 16.44 -1.94
C GLU A 19 1.88 17.33 -2.09
N ARG A 20 2.87 17.16 -1.21
CA ARG A 20 4.17 17.84 -1.29
C ARG A 20 5.14 17.23 -2.31
N GLY A 21 4.78 16.11 -2.94
CA GLY A 21 5.66 15.39 -3.88
C GLY A 21 6.83 14.67 -3.22
N LEU A 22 6.86 14.53 -1.89
CA LEU A 22 7.85 13.76 -1.15
C LEU A 22 7.64 12.25 -1.31
N VAL A 23 6.38 11.83 -1.48
CA VAL A 23 6.00 10.45 -1.82
C VAL A 23 5.48 10.42 -3.24
N THR A 24 6.24 9.79 -4.13
CA THR A 24 5.94 9.74 -5.57
C THR A 24 5.31 8.42 -6.02
N ALA A 25 5.20 7.43 -5.13
CA ALA A 25 4.47 6.19 -5.35
C ALA A 25 4.13 5.51 -4.03
N VAL A 26 3.02 4.76 -4.01
CA VAL A 26 2.54 4.03 -2.84
C VAL A 26 2.22 2.58 -3.23
N ALA A 27 2.72 1.62 -2.44
CA ALA A 27 2.38 0.20 -2.59
C ALA A 27 1.74 -0.34 -1.32
N LEU A 28 0.57 -0.96 -1.43
CA LEU A 28 -0.29 -1.37 -0.33
C LEU A 28 -0.58 -2.88 -0.37
N ASN A 29 -0.95 -3.48 0.75
CA ASN A 29 -1.60 -4.80 0.75
C ASN A 29 -3.12 -4.68 0.62
N GLY A 30 -3.83 -5.77 0.37
CA GLY A 30 -5.29 -5.77 0.18
C GLY A 30 -6.06 -5.14 1.35
N ALA A 31 -5.71 -5.47 2.60
CA ALA A 31 -6.32 -4.90 3.79
C ALA A 31 -6.22 -3.37 3.87
N CYS A 32 -5.19 -2.73 3.29
CA CYS A 32 -5.16 -1.27 3.19
C CYS A 32 -6.35 -0.73 2.39
N ALA A 33 -6.73 -1.38 1.29
CA ALA A 33 -7.87 -0.93 0.48
C ALA A 33 -9.21 -1.06 1.22
N VAL A 34 -9.32 -2.07 2.11
CA VAL A 34 -10.47 -2.24 3.01
C VAL A 34 -10.55 -1.07 4.00
N HIS A 35 -9.48 -0.87 4.79
CA HIS A 35 -9.47 0.19 5.80
C HIS A 35 -9.59 1.60 5.21
N ASP A 36 -8.94 1.84 4.06
CA ASP A 36 -9.02 3.13 3.37
C ASP A 36 -10.45 3.42 2.88
N PHE A 37 -11.14 2.40 2.33
CA PHE A 37 -12.54 2.51 1.94
C PHE A 37 -13.45 2.81 3.14
N GLU A 38 -13.32 2.05 4.22
CA GLU A 38 -14.12 2.22 5.44
C GLU A 38 -13.90 3.59 6.09
N LEU A 39 -12.65 4.07 6.15
CA LEU A 39 -12.35 5.42 6.61
C LEU A 39 -13.01 6.47 5.72
N ALA A 40 -13.00 6.29 4.39
CA ALA A 40 -13.61 7.23 3.46
C ALA A 40 -15.13 7.30 3.59
N THR A 41 -15.79 6.18 3.89
CA THR A 41 -17.26 6.07 3.97
C THR A 41 -17.82 6.33 5.36
N ALA A 42 -17.21 5.74 6.39
CA ALA A 42 -17.70 5.75 7.77
C ALA A 42 -16.90 6.66 8.72
N GLY A 43 -15.69 7.09 8.34
CA GLY A 43 -14.83 7.92 9.18
C GLY A 43 -14.09 7.15 10.29
N PHE A 44 -14.33 5.85 10.40
CA PHE A 44 -13.63 4.92 11.28
C PHE A 44 -13.47 3.58 10.58
N THR A 45 -12.60 2.74 11.11
CA THR A 45 -12.33 1.39 10.59
C THR A 45 -11.93 0.47 11.73
N SER A 46 -12.02 -0.83 11.48
CA SER A 46 -11.86 -1.94 12.45
C SER A 46 -13.15 -2.34 13.14
N GLU A 47 -13.39 -3.63 13.06
CA GLU A 47 -14.36 -4.40 13.82
C GLU A 47 -13.65 -5.04 15.02
N ASP A 48 -14.41 -5.35 16.08
CA ASP A 48 -13.90 -6.19 17.17
C ASP A 48 -13.83 -7.64 16.68
N VAL A 49 -12.62 -8.04 16.26
CA VAL A 49 -12.35 -9.37 15.71
C VAL A 49 -12.72 -10.46 16.70
N GLU A 50 -12.40 -10.29 17.98
CA GLU A 50 -12.62 -11.32 18.99
C GLU A 50 -14.12 -11.52 19.23
N ALA A 51 -14.89 -10.43 19.29
CA ALA A 51 -16.32 -10.47 19.51
C ALA A 51 -17.12 -11.01 18.31
N GLN A 52 -16.64 -10.80 17.08
CA GLN A 52 -17.40 -11.16 15.87
C GLN A 52 -16.98 -12.49 15.23
N LEU A 53 -15.77 -12.99 15.54
CA LEU A 53 -15.31 -14.26 15.00
C LEU A 53 -16.10 -15.45 15.54
N SER A 54 -16.59 -15.39 16.78
CA SER A 54 -17.40 -16.45 17.39
C SER A 54 -18.75 -16.63 16.68
N GLU A 55 -19.33 -15.55 16.18
CA GLU A 55 -20.63 -15.54 15.50
C GLU A 55 -20.50 -15.72 13.97
N GLY A 56 -19.28 -15.66 13.43
CA GLY A 56 -19.04 -15.77 11.98
C GLY A 56 -19.35 -14.49 11.19
N ASP A 57 -19.59 -13.38 11.88
CA ASP A 57 -19.96 -12.08 11.28
C ASP A 57 -18.74 -11.21 10.93
N PHE A 58 -17.54 -11.59 11.38
CA PHE A 58 -16.32 -10.84 11.11
C PHE A 58 -16.07 -10.67 9.60
N GLY A 59 -15.94 -9.45 9.13
CA GLY A 59 -15.65 -9.14 7.73
C GLY A 59 -16.86 -9.22 6.79
N MET A 60 -18.08 -9.33 7.31
CA MET A 60 -19.29 -9.52 6.50
C MET A 60 -20.00 -8.22 6.11
N ALA A 61 -19.34 -7.07 6.23
CA ALA A 61 -19.88 -5.78 5.78
C ALA A 61 -20.20 -5.82 4.27
N GLU A 62 -21.50 -5.81 3.93
CA GLU A 62 -21.97 -5.89 2.53
C GLU A 62 -21.33 -4.81 1.68
N GLU A 63 -21.39 -3.56 2.14
CA GLU A 63 -21.01 -2.42 1.32
C GLU A 63 -19.52 -2.45 0.95
N THR A 64 -18.66 -2.71 1.94
CA THR A 64 -17.21 -2.85 1.75
C THR A 64 -16.90 -3.99 0.78
N GLY A 65 -17.48 -5.17 1.01
CA GLY A 65 -17.30 -6.34 0.16
C GLY A 65 -17.77 -6.10 -1.28
N ARG A 66 -18.98 -5.57 -1.45
CA ARG A 66 -19.54 -5.31 -2.78
C ARG A 66 -18.77 -4.24 -3.54
N VAL A 67 -18.51 -3.07 -2.94
CA VAL A 67 -17.93 -1.93 -3.66
C VAL A 67 -16.49 -2.20 -4.08
N LEU A 68 -15.68 -2.84 -3.23
CA LEU A 68 -14.30 -3.18 -3.59
C LEU A 68 -14.23 -4.26 -4.68
N ASN A 69 -15.13 -5.24 -4.66
CA ASN A 69 -15.21 -6.23 -5.74
C ASN A 69 -15.75 -5.62 -7.06
N GLU A 70 -16.71 -4.70 -6.99
CA GLU A 70 -17.13 -3.91 -8.16
C GLU A 70 -15.97 -3.09 -8.74
N ALA A 71 -15.13 -2.49 -7.89
CA ALA A 71 -13.93 -1.77 -8.31
C ALA A 71 -12.91 -2.70 -9.00
N ALA A 72 -12.70 -3.92 -8.48
CA ALA A 72 -11.85 -4.91 -9.13
C ALA A 72 -12.38 -5.30 -10.53
N LEU A 73 -13.69 -5.54 -10.66
CA LEU A 73 -14.33 -5.83 -11.95
C LEU A 73 -14.19 -4.67 -12.94
N ASP A 74 -14.44 -3.44 -12.49
CA ASP A 74 -14.29 -2.25 -13.32
C ASP A 74 -12.83 -2.04 -13.76
N GLY A 75 -11.90 -2.18 -12.82
CA GLY A 75 -10.47 -2.08 -13.06
C GLY A 75 -9.99 -3.10 -14.10
N ALA A 76 -10.45 -4.35 -14.00
CA ALA A 76 -10.14 -5.40 -14.96
C ALA A 76 -10.65 -5.06 -16.37
N ARG A 77 -11.88 -4.55 -16.50
CA ARG A 77 -12.46 -4.13 -17.78
C ARG A 77 -11.72 -2.95 -18.41
N ARG A 78 -11.33 -1.97 -17.59
CA ARG A 78 -10.60 -0.76 -18.03
C ARG A 78 -9.10 -1.00 -18.23
N GLY A 79 -8.60 -2.14 -17.77
CA GLY A 79 -7.18 -2.46 -17.84
C GLY A 79 -6.31 -1.67 -16.86
N VAL A 80 -6.85 -1.20 -15.74
CA VAL A 80 -6.11 -0.50 -14.67
C VAL A 80 -5.85 -1.42 -13.47
N GLY A 81 -4.89 -1.02 -12.63
CA GLY A 81 -4.57 -1.71 -11.38
C GLY A 81 -5.65 -1.54 -10.30
N PHE A 82 -5.61 -2.35 -9.26
CA PHE A 82 -6.64 -2.37 -8.22
C PHE A 82 -6.62 -1.08 -7.40
N GLY A 83 -5.43 -0.57 -7.06
CA GLY A 83 -5.28 0.70 -6.33
C GLY A 83 -5.93 1.87 -7.08
N ARG A 84 -5.64 2.01 -8.38
CA ARG A 84 -6.28 3.03 -9.22
C ARG A 84 -7.79 2.84 -9.32
N ALA A 85 -8.26 1.60 -9.50
CA ALA A 85 -9.69 1.31 -9.62
C ALA A 85 -10.47 1.71 -8.35
N VAL A 86 -9.94 1.42 -7.17
CA VAL A 86 -10.57 1.80 -5.89
C VAL A 86 -10.53 3.32 -5.71
N GLY A 87 -9.40 3.97 -5.97
CA GLY A 87 -9.28 5.43 -5.89
C GLY A 87 -10.28 6.15 -6.81
N ASP A 88 -10.38 5.75 -8.08
CA ASP A 88 -11.35 6.30 -9.03
C ASP A 88 -12.81 6.07 -8.57
N ARG A 89 -13.10 4.89 -7.99
CA ARG A 89 -14.43 4.55 -7.47
C ARG A 89 -14.81 5.47 -6.30
N LEU A 90 -13.90 5.72 -5.37
CA LEU A 90 -14.09 6.63 -4.24
C LEU A 90 -14.29 8.08 -4.70
N LEU A 91 -13.50 8.54 -5.68
CA LEU A 91 -13.67 9.87 -6.29
C LEU A 91 -15.03 10.04 -6.97
N ALA A 92 -15.54 8.98 -7.61
CA ALA A 92 -16.86 8.98 -8.22
C ALA A 92 -18.00 8.96 -7.18
N MET A 93 -17.83 8.19 -6.09
CA MET A 93 -18.83 8.08 -5.02
C MET A 93 -18.93 9.33 -4.15
N ARG A 94 -17.81 10.05 -3.94
CA ARG A 94 -17.71 11.23 -3.06
C ARG A 94 -18.27 10.99 -1.64
N PRO A 95 -17.76 9.97 -0.91
CA PRO A 95 -18.24 9.69 0.43
C PRO A 95 -17.85 10.81 1.42
N PRO A 96 -18.51 10.89 2.59
CA PRO A 96 -18.39 12.04 3.51
C PRO A 96 -16.96 12.31 4.00
N HIS A 97 -16.13 11.27 4.10
CA HIS A 97 -14.78 11.33 4.64
C HIS A 97 -13.71 11.09 3.57
N LEU A 98 -14.03 11.35 2.29
CA LEU A 98 -13.13 11.15 1.14
C LEU A 98 -11.72 11.74 1.34
N ALA A 99 -11.60 12.85 2.06
CA ALA A 99 -10.32 13.51 2.35
C ALA A 99 -9.34 12.63 3.16
N HIS A 100 -9.81 11.57 3.82
CA HIS A 100 -8.96 10.63 4.56
C HIS A 100 -8.49 9.43 3.73
N SER A 101 -8.98 9.29 2.49
CA SER A 101 -8.59 8.19 1.59
C SER A 101 -7.27 8.50 0.89
N LEU A 102 -6.26 7.69 1.18
CA LEU A 102 -4.97 7.70 0.50
C LEU A 102 -5.11 7.24 -0.95
N LEU A 103 -5.97 6.25 -1.22
CA LEU A 103 -6.22 5.76 -2.59
C LEU A 103 -6.86 6.84 -3.46
N ALA A 104 -7.86 7.55 -2.94
CA ALA A 104 -8.49 8.66 -3.65
C ALA A 104 -7.54 9.85 -3.83
N ALA A 105 -6.71 10.17 -2.83
CA ALA A 105 -5.69 11.21 -2.94
C ALA A 105 -4.68 10.89 -4.04
N CYS A 106 -4.15 9.67 -4.08
CA CYS A 106 -3.23 9.23 -5.13
C CYS A 106 -3.89 9.27 -6.52
N ALA A 107 -5.13 8.80 -6.64
CA ALA A 107 -5.87 8.84 -7.91
C ALA A 107 -6.12 10.29 -8.38
N ARG A 108 -6.45 11.21 -7.47
CA ARG A 108 -6.66 12.64 -7.77
C ARG A 108 -5.37 13.32 -8.25
N LEU A 109 -4.23 12.96 -7.69
CA LEU A 109 -2.92 13.55 -7.98
C LEU A 109 -2.15 12.79 -9.08
N ASP A 110 -2.75 11.75 -9.65
CA ASP A 110 -2.13 10.82 -10.61
C ASP A 110 -0.79 10.22 -10.13
N VAL A 111 -0.70 9.98 -8.81
CA VAL A 111 0.45 9.32 -8.18
C VAL A 111 0.25 7.80 -8.23
N PRO A 112 1.22 7.01 -8.72
CA PRO A 112 1.14 5.56 -8.75
C PRO A 112 0.78 4.97 -7.38
N CYS A 113 -0.37 4.31 -7.29
CA CYS A 113 -0.82 3.61 -6.09
C CYS A 113 -1.25 2.19 -6.43
N THR A 114 -0.56 1.21 -5.85
CA THR A 114 -0.75 -0.22 -6.13
C THR A 114 -1.28 -0.97 -4.92
N VAL A 115 -2.15 -1.97 -5.14
CA VAL A 115 -2.67 -2.86 -4.10
C VAL A 115 -2.33 -4.32 -4.45
N HIS A 116 -1.52 -4.93 -3.60
CA HIS A 116 -1.04 -6.31 -3.74
C HIS A 116 -1.87 -7.24 -2.86
N VAL A 117 -2.84 -7.89 -3.48
CA VAL A 117 -3.84 -8.73 -2.81
C VAL A 117 -3.26 -10.12 -2.55
N ALA A 118 -3.37 -10.59 -1.31
CA ALA A 118 -3.22 -12.01 -0.99
C ALA A 118 -4.60 -12.64 -0.88
N LEU A 119 -4.93 -13.49 -1.84
CA LEU A 119 -6.23 -14.15 -1.90
C LEU A 119 -6.50 -14.95 -0.62
N GLY A 120 -7.70 -14.74 -0.06
CA GLY A 120 -8.13 -15.36 1.19
C GLY A 120 -7.65 -14.67 2.48
N THR A 121 -6.90 -13.56 2.38
CA THR A 121 -6.44 -12.82 3.58
C THR A 121 -7.30 -11.61 3.94
N ASP A 122 -7.98 -11.05 2.95
CA ASP A 122 -8.83 -9.86 3.11
C ASP A 122 -10.32 -10.22 3.10
N ILE A 123 -11.12 -9.50 3.89
CA ILE A 123 -12.56 -9.80 4.11
C ILE A 123 -13.39 -9.79 2.82
N VAL A 124 -12.97 -8.98 1.84
CA VAL A 124 -13.64 -8.84 0.54
C VAL A 124 -13.67 -10.14 -0.27
N HIS A 125 -12.79 -11.11 0.04
CA HIS A 125 -12.76 -12.40 -0.64
C HIS A 125 -13.89 -13.34 -0.21
N MET A 126 -14.46 -13.13 0.98
CA MET A 126 -15.57 -13.93 1.50
C MET A 126 -16.91 -13.52 0.86
N HIS A 127 -16.95 -12.32 0.28
CA HIS A 127 -18.18 -11.77 -0.29
C HIS A 127 -18.59 -12.51 -1.59
N PRO A 128 -19.87 -12.84 -1.81
CA PRO A 128 -20.34 -13.59 -3.00
C PRO A 128 -20.06 -12.92 -4.35
N ARG A 129 -19.75 -11.62 -4.34
CA ARG A 129 -19.36 -10.85 -5.54
C ARG A 129 -17.87 -10.91 -5.86
N CYS A 130 -17.08 -11.64 -5.07
CA CYS A 130 -15.66 -11.82 -5.33
C CYS A 130 -15.45 -12.54 -6.67
N ASP A 131 -14.80 -11.86 -7.60
CA ASP A 131 -14.34 -12.42 -8.86
C ASP A 131 -12.81 -12.56 -8.83
N GLY A 132 -12.34 -13.79 -8.62
CA GLY A 132 -10.91 -14.06 -8.51
C GLY A 132 -10.11 -13.73 -9.77
N ALA A 133 -10.73 -13.78 -10.95
CA ALA A 133 -10.08 -13.41 -12.20
C ALA A 133 -9.86 -11.89 -12.28
N ALA A 134 -10.86 -11.10 -11.89
CA ALA A 134 -10.77 -9.65 -11.82
C ALA A 134 -9.75 -9.20 -10.78
N VAL A 135 -9.81 -9.75 -9.56
CA VAL A 135 -8.84 -9.47 -8.49
C VAL A 135 -7.43 -9.83 -8.94
N GLY A 136 -7.24 -11.02 -9.54
CA GLY A 136 -5.95 -11.46 -10.07
C GLY A 136 -5.44 -10.55 -11.20
N ALA A 137 -6.32 -10.13 -12.12
CA ALA A 137 -5.96 -9.29 -13.25
C ALA A 137 -5.54 -7.87 -12.83
N THR A 138 -6.23 -7.28 -11.84
CA THR A 138 -5.93 -5.94 -11.34
C THR A 138 -4.71 -5.92 -10.43
N THR A 139 -4.55 -6.89 -9.51
CA THR A 139 -3.36 -6.96 -8.66
C THR A 139 -2.08 -7.27 -9.45
N HIS A 140 -2.17 -8.06 -10.53
CA HIS A 140 -1.02 -8.29 -11.41
C HIS A 140 -0.64 -7.05 -12.22
N ARG A 141 -1.61 -6.21 -12.60
CA ARG A 141 -1.33 -4.90 -13.20
C ARG A 141 -0.62 -3.98 -12.22
N ASP A 142 -1.08 -3.96 -10.97
CA ASP A 142 -0.42 -3.25 -9.88
C ASP A 142 1.02 -3.72 -9.67
N PHE A 143 1.29 -5.03 -9.76
CA PHE A 143 2.66 -5.56 -9.73
C PHE A 143 3.52 -5.02 -10.88
N ARG A 144 2.99 -4.97 -12.11
CA ARG A 144 3.73 -4.41 -13.26
C ARG A 144 3.99 -2.90 -13.10
N LEU A 145 3.02 -2.15 -12.58
CA LEU A 145 3.18 -0.73 -12.29
C LEU A 145 4.26 -0.52 -11.22
N LEU A 146 4.23 -1.29 -10.13
CA LEU A 146 5.27 -1.22 -9.11
C LEU A 146 6.66 -1.59 -9.67
N ALA A 147 6.76 -2.58 -10.55
CA ALA A 147 8.02 -2.91 -11.20
C ALA A 147 8.55 -1.75 -12.07
N ALA A 148 7.67 -1.03 -12.76
CA ALA A 148 8.06 0.17 -13.49
C ALA A 148 8.58 1.28 -12.54
N VAL A 149 7.91 1.53 -11.42
CA VAL A 149 8.37 2.48 -10.39
C VAL A 149 9.73 2.06 -9.82
N VAL A 150 9.90 0.77 -9.50
CA VAL A 150 11.15 0.23 -8.94
C VAL A 150 12.30 0.31 -9.95
N ALA A 151 12.02 0.26 -11.25
CA ALA A 151 13.03 0.42 -12.29
C ALA A 151 13.72 1.79 -12.28
N ASP A 152 13.09 2.79 -11.68
CA ASP A 152 13.58 4.17 -11.59
C ASP A 152 14.12 4.51 -10.18
N LEU A 153 14.24 3.53 -9.28
CA LEU A 153 14.83 3.74 -7.94
C LEU A 153 16.35 3.98 -7.95
N GLY A 154 17.04 3.65 -9.04
CA GLY A 154 18.50 3.76 -9.10
C GLY A 154 19.01 5.18 -8.85
N ASP A 155 20.27 5.28 -8.44
CA ASP A 155 21.00 6.56 -8.36
C ASP A 155 20.38 7.58 -7.38
N GLY A 156 19.86 7.10 -6.24
CA GLY A 156 19.43 7.94 -5.11
C GLY A 156 17.96 7.78 -4.67
N GLY A 157 17.18 6.91 -5.31
CA GLY A 157 15.79 6.65 -4.91
C GLY A 157 15.65 6.06 -3.49
N VAL A 158 14.43 6.10 -2.94
CA VAL A 158 14.13 5.63 -1.58
C VAL A 158 12.95 4.66 -1.60
N TYR A 159 13.10 3.51 -0.95
CA TYR A 159 12.01 2.56 -0.70
C TYR A 159 11.77 2.36 0.80
N LEU A 160 10.55 2.64 1.25
CA LEU A 160 10.12 2.46 2.64
C LEU A 160 9.15 1.28 2.77
N ASN A 161 9.56 0.25 3.51
CA ASN A 161 8.65 -0.82 3.93
C ASN A 161 8.11 -0.51 5.32
N VAL A 162 6.84 -0.11 5.39
CA VAL A 162 6.18 0.26 6.65
C VAL A 162 5.10 -0.77 6.99
N GLY A 163 5.27 -1.49 8.10
CA GLY A 163 4.26 -2.39 8.67
C GLY A 163 3.88 -3.60 7.80
N SER A 164 4.77 -4.09 6.94
CA SER A 164 4.54 -5.32 6.15
C SER A 164 5.65 -6.33 6.38
N ALA A 165 5.32 -7.41 7.09
CA ALA A 165 6.30 -8.43 7.47
C ALA A 165 6.60 -9.45 6.34
N VAL A 166 5.67 -9.64 5.39
CA VAL A 166 5.80 -10.69 4.36
C VAL A 166 5.45 -10.19 2.96
N LEU A 167 4.21 -9.74 2.75
CA LEU A 167 3.66 -9.43 1.43
C LEU A 167 4.51 -8.45 0.63
N LEU A 168 4.70 -7.23 1.13
CA LEU A 168 5.41 -6.20 0.37
C LEU A 168 6.93 -6.42 0.30
N PRO A 169 7.63 -6.94 1.33
CA PRO A 169 9.01 -7.38 1.18
C PRO A 169 9.20 -8.38 0.03
N GLU A 170 8.28 -9.34 -0.12
CA GLU A 170 8.35 -10.32 -1.20
C GLU A 170 8.04 -9.67 -2.55
N VAL A 171 6.96 -8.89 -2.66
CA VAL A 171 6.57 -8.18 -3.88
C VAL A 171 7.70 -7.27 -4.37
N PHE A 172 8.28 -6.45 -3.49
CA PHE A 172 9.40 -5.55 -3.80
C PHE A 172 10.60 -6.33 -4.34
N LEU A 173 10.98 -7.45 -3.72
CA LEU A 173 12.09 -8.26 -4.18
C LEU A 173 11.88 -8.77 -5.61
N LYS A 174 10.65 -9.14 -5.98
CA LYS A 174 10.32 -9.61 -7.33
C LYS A 174 10.29 -8.46 -8.33
N ALA A 175 9.74 -7.30 -7.95
CA ALA A 175 9.77 -6.09 -8.76
C ALA A 175 11.21 -5.63 -9.06
N LEU A 176 12.09 -5.65 -8.06
CA LEU A 176 13.50 -5.31 -8.21
C LEU A 176 14.24 -6.32 -9.11
N THR A 177 13.95 -7.61 -8.93
CA THR A 177 14.53 -8.67 -9.76
C THR A 177 14.13 -8.50 -11.21
N LEU A 178 12.84 -8.27 -11.47
CA LEU A 178 12.32 -8.03 -12.82
C LEU A 178 12.96 -6.79 -13.45
N SER A 179 13.02 -5.67 -12.72
CA SER A 179 13.61 -4.42 -13.19
C SER A 179 15.07 -4.60 -13.62
N ARG A 180 15.87 -5.27 -12.79
CA ARG A 180 17.28 -5.58 -13.10
C ARG A 180 17.41 -6.57 -14.25
N ASN A 181 16.53 -7.56 -14.32
CA ASN A 181 16.54 -8.55 -15.41
C ASN A 181 16.22 -7.92 -16.78
N LEU A 182 15.42 -6.86 -16.80
CA LEU A 182 15.15 -6.04 -17.99
C LEU A 182 16.27 -5.04 -18.31
N GLY A 183 17.43 -5.14 -17.65
CA GLY A 183 18.62 -4.33 -17.94
C GLY A 183 18.64 -2.96 -17.27
N ARG A 184 17.67 -2.62 -16.40
CA ARG A 184 17.67 -1.35 -15.67
C ARG A 184 18.72 -1.39 -14.56
N ARG A 185 19.54 -0.34 -14.47
CA ARG A 185 20.53 -0.20 -13.40
C ARG A 185 19.84 0.30 -12.14
N VAL A 186 19.27 -0.62 -11.37
CA VAL A 186 18.66 -0.30 -10.06
C VAL A 186 19.66 -0.58 -8.95
N GLN A 187 20.57 0.37 -8.69
CA GLN A 187 21.62 0.32 -7.66
C GLN A 187 21.74 1.69 -6.98
N ASP A 188 22.49 1.78 -5.88
CA ASP A 188 22.81 3.06 -5.22
C ASP A 188 21.56 3.82 -4.71
N PHE A 189 20.64 3.08 -4.08
CA PHE A 189 19.39 3.60 -3.51
C PHE A 189 19.29 3.29 -2.01
N VAL A 190 18.35 3.96 -1.33
CA VAL A 190 18.10 3.79 0.09
C VAL A 190 16.88 2.90 0.32
N THR A 191 16.98 2.01 1.31
CA THR A 191 15.83 1.25 1.81
C THR A 191 15.68 1.43 3.31
N ALA A 192 14.45 1.41 3.81
CA ALA A 192 14.20 1.31 5.24
C ALA A 192 13.04 0.37 5.55
N ASN A 193 13.18 -0.41 6.61
CA ASN A 193 12.08 -1.16 7.21
C ASN A 193 11.64 -0.48 8.52
N LEU A 194 10.34 -0.17 8.63
CA LEU A 194 9.72 0.43 9.81
C LEU A 194 8.67 -0.53 10.35
N ASP A 195 8.92 -1.11 11.52
CA ASP A 195 8.01 -2.08 12.14
C ASP A 195 8.18 -2.13 13.67
N PHE A 196 7.22 -2.74 14.37
CA PHE A 196 7.24 -2.82 15.83
C PHE A 196 8.35 -3.77 16.32
N ILE A 197 8.68 -4.77 15.49
CA ILE A 197 9.75 -5.73 15.70
C ILE A 197 10.48 -6.02 14.39
N GLN A 198 11.72 -6.49 14.46
CA GLN A 198 12.50 -6.82 13.27
C GLN A 198 12.25 -8.27 12.82
N HIS A 199 11.61 -8.42 11.67
CA HIS A 199 11.33 -9.72 11.07
C HIS A 199 12.45 -10.16 10.10
N TYR A 200 12.61 -11.47 9.92
CA TYR A 200 13.61 -12.04 9.00
C TYR A 200 13.42 -11.54 7.56
N ARG A 201 12.19 -11.60 7.03
CA ARG A 201 11.92 -11.26 5.61
C ARG A 201 12.21 -9.79 5.29
N PRO A 202 11.71 -8.78 6.02
CA PRO A 202 12.09 -7.40 5.77
C PRO A 202 13.59 -7.14 5.97
N THR A 203 14.20 -7.75 6.99
CA THR A 203 15.65 -7.64 7.20
C THR A 203 16.45 -8.11 5.98
N GLN A 204 16.08 -9.24 5.39
CA GLN A 204 16.79 -9.78 4.24
C GLN A 204 16.38 -9.10 2.93
N ASN A 205 15.08 -8.99 2.69
CA ASN A 205 14.50 -8.66 1.38
C ASN A 205 14.24 -7.16 1.18
N VAL A 206 14.36 -6.35 2.24
CA VAL A 206 14.33 -4.89 2.16
C VAL A 206 15.68 -4.31 2.54
N VAL A 207 16.17 -4.60 3.75
CA VAL A 207 17.31 -3.89 4.34
C VAL A 207 18.67 -4.35 3.78
N ARG A 208 18.87 -5.65 3.53
CA ARG A 208 20.20 -6.18 3.18
C ARG A 208 20.40 -6.46 1.69
N ARG A 209 19.66 -7.43 1.14
CA ARG A 209 19.91 -7.94 -0.23
C ARG A 209 19.69 -6.89 -1.34
N PRO A 210 18.67 -6.02 -1.28
CA PRO A 210 18.42 -5.05 -2.35
C PRO A 210 19.59 -4.09 -2.61
N VAL A 211 20.26 -3.67 -1.54
CA VAL A 211 21.35 -2.67 -1.55
C VAL A 211 22.75 -3.30 -1.43
N ALA A 212 22.86 -4.63 -1.50
CA ALA A 212 24.13 -5.34 -1.30
C ALA A 212 25.21 -5.01 -2.36
N LYS A 213 24.81 -4.47 -3.51
CA LYS A 213 25.71 -4.03 -4.60
C LYS A 213 25.86 -2.51 -4.69
N GLY A 214 25.43 -1.77 -3.66
CA GLY A 214 25.41 -0.31 -3.65
C GLY A 214 24.13 0.23 -3.01
N GLY A 215 24.25 1.31 -2.24
CA GLY A 215 23.15 1.91 -1.47
C GLY A 215 23.23 1.69 0.04
N ARG A 216 22.14 1.99 0.75
CA ARG A 216 22.06 1.86 2.21
C ARG A 216 20.72 1.29 2.65
N GLY A 217 20.74 0.44 3.67
CA GLY A 217 19.55 -0.16 4.25
C GLY A 217 19.44 0.13 5.73
N TYR A 218 18.26 0.57 6.17
CA TYR A 218 17.98 0.94 7.55
C TYR A 218 16.86 0.07 8.13
N ALA A 219 16.94 -0.19 9.44
CA ALA A 219 15.92 -0.87 10.21
C ALA A 219 15.54 0.02 11.40
N LEU A 220 14.31 0.51 11.41
CA LEU A 220 13.76 1.36 12.46
C LEU A 220 12.69 0.54 13.20
N THR A 221 12.85 0.41 14.51
CA THR A 221 11.95 -0.35 15.37
C THR A 221 11.15 0.60 16.25
N GLY A 222 9.83 0.51 16.21
CA GLY A 222 8.94 1.34 17.02
C GLY A 222 7.53 1.43 16.45
N HIS A 223 6.62 2.01 17.24
CA HIS A 223 5.23 2.24 16.85
C HIS A 223 5.14 3.14 15.61
N HIS A 224 4.24 2.83 14.69
CA HIS A 224 4.09 3.57 13.43
C HIS A 224 3.57 4.98 13.70
N GLU A 225 2.73 5.11 14.73
CA GLU A 225 2.17 6.34 15.29
C GLU A 225 3.25 7.31 15.79
N LEU A 226 4.46 6.82 16.01
CA LEU A 226 5.62 7.65 16.38
C LEU A 226 6.58 7.80 15.20
N LEU A 227 6.96 6.69 14.57
CA LEU A 227 7.99 6.69 13.53
C LEU A 227 7.55 7.43 12.26
N VAL A 228 6.30 7.25 11.81
CA VAL A 228 5.81 7.85 10.56
C VAL A 228 5.67 9.38 10.71
N PRO A 229 5.04 9.93 11.76
CA PRO A 229 4.97 11.39 11.94
C PRO A 229 6.34 12.04 12.11
N LEU A 230 7.26 11.42 12.86
CA LEU A 230 8.61 11.96 13.05
C LEU A 230 9.40 11.96 11.73
N LEU A 231 9.33 10.89 10.95
CA LEU A 231 9.96 10.86 9.63
C LEU A 231 9.36 11.91 8.70
N ALA A 232 8.02 12.05 8.69
CA ALA A 232 7.35 13.07 7.90
C ALA A 232 7.80 14.48 8.27
N ALA A 233 7.86 14.80 9.56
CA ALA A 233 8.32 16.10 10.05
C ALA A 233 9.76 16.41 9.59
N VAL A 234 10.68 15.45 9.73
CA VAL A 234 12.07 15.61 9.28
C VAL A 234 12.16 15.83 7.77
N LEU A 235 11.36 15.10 6.97
CA LEU A 235 11.34 15.26 5.51
C LEU A 235 10.80 16.63 5.11
N ILE A 236 9.73 17.09 5.76
CA ILE A 236 9.09 18.38 5.48
C ILE A 236 10.04 19.53 5.86
N GLU A 237 10.62 19.50 7.07
CA GLU A 237 11.58 20.52 7.50
C GLU A 237 12.83 20.54 6.61
N GLY A 238 13.26 19.37 6.12
CA GLY A 238 14.39 19.26 5.20
C GLY A 238 14.13 19.82 3.80
N MET A 239 12.88 20.09 3.40
CA MET A 239 12.57 20.76 2.13
C MET A 239 12.90 22.25 2.15
N ASP A 240 12.86 22.87 3.32
CA ASP A 240 13.07 24.31 3.51
C ASP A 240 14.55 24.68 3.75
N ALA A 241 15.44 23.68 3.79
CA ALA A 241 16.88 23.81 4.07
C ALA A 241 17.74 23.78 2.79
#